data_AF-A0A0G1HB52-F1
#
_entry.id   AF-A0A0G1HB52-F1
#
_cell.length_a   1.000
_cell.length_b   1.000
_cell.length_c   1.000
_cell.angle_alpha   90.00
_cell.angle_beta   90.00
_cell.angle_gamma   90.00
#
_symmetry.space_group_name_H-M   'P 1'
#
loop_
_entity.id
_entity.type
_entity.pdbx_description
1 polymer ?
#
loop_
_entity_poly.entity_id
_entity_poly.type
_entity_poly.pdbx_seq_one_letter_code
_entity_poly.pdbx_strand_id
1 'polypeptide(L)'
;MKKSKFSLAHKDEVLVSLVGETDQKILARWAIDCAERVMPYFAKQYPKDRRPQQALATLKAWIKTGVFTMAVIRKASLDSHAAAREIGEDNAARHAYGAAIYAQQAIYRAVGVSEANSAVTAERNWQYQHLVDLISKMRSKK
;
A
#
# COMPACT_ATOMS: atom_id res chain seq x y z
N MET A 1 -7.69 -27.20 6.37
CA MET A 1 -8.51 -26.33 5.48
C MET A 1 -7.63 -25.77 4.39
N LYS A 2 -8.01 -25.93 3.12
CA LYS A 2 -7.23 -25.45 1.97
C LYS A 2 -7.36 -23.92 1.91
N LYS A 3 -6.29 -23.17 2.16
CA LYS A 3 -6.30 -21.70 2.05
C LYS A 3 -6.68 -21.34 0.61
N SER A 4 -7.75 -20.59 0.43
CA SER A 4 -8.16 -20.09 -0.89
C SER A 4 -7.03 -19.27 -1.50
N LYS A 5 -6.71 -19.54 -2.78
CA LYS A 5 -5.60 -18.90 -3.46
C LYS A 5 -6.05 -17.52 -3.93
N PHE A 6 -5.61 -16.48 -3.22
CA PHE A 6 -5.79 -15.10 -3.66
C PHE A 6 -5.15 -14.89 -5.04
N SER A 7 -5.90 -14.36 -6.01
CA SER A 7 -5.43 -14.05 -7.36
C SER A 7 -5.94 -12.66 -7.77
N LEU A 8 -5.01 -11.75 -8.08
CA LEU A 8 -5.28 -10.44 -8.68
C LEU A 8 -4.96 -10.45 -10.18
N ALA A 9 -5.16 -11.58 -10.87
CA ALA A 9 -4.81 -11.70 -12.29
C ALA A 9 -5.51 -10.67 -13.20
N HIS A 10 -6.57 -10.02 -12.71
CA HIS A 10 -7.24 -8.94 -13.42
C HIS A 10 -6.50 -7.61 -13.20
N LYS A 11 -5.74 -7.18 -14.21
CA LYS A 11 -5.20 -5.83 -14.28
C LYS A 11 -6.34 -4.85 -14.54
N ASP A 12 -6.49 -3.87 -13.65
CA ASP A 12 -7.39 -2.75 -13.86
C ASP A 12 -6.76 -1.79 -14.86
N GLU A 13 -7.12 -1.92 -16.13
CA GLU A 13 -6.55 -1.10 -17.21
C GLU A 13 -6.76 0.40 -16.99
N VAL A 14 -7.90 0.77 -16.39
CA VAL A 14 -8.22 2.16 -16.07
C VAL A 14 -7.29 2.68 -14.98
N LEU A 15 -7.10 1.93 -13.89
CA LEU A 15 -6.17 2.32 -12.83
C LEU A 15 -4.72 2.37 -13.34
N VAL A 16 -4.32 1.42 -14.20
CA VAL A 16 -2.97 1.40 -14.78
C VAL A 16 -2.71 2.63 -15.65
N SER A 17 -3.66 2.98 -16.52
CA SER A 17 -3.59 4.21 -17.34
C SER A 17 -3.55 5.44 -16.44
N LEU A 18 -4.43 5.53 -15.45
CA LEU A 18 -4.50 6.67 -14.53
C LEU A 18 -3.19 6.86 -13.76
N VAL A 19 -2.59 5.77 -13.27
CA VAL A 19 -1.29 5.82 -12.59
C VAL A 19 -0.20 6.30 -13.55
N GLY A 20 -0.19 5.84 -14.81
CA GLY A 20 0.80 6.25 -15.82
C GLY A 20 0.78 7.75 -16.13
N GLU A 21 -0.38 8.40 -16.02
CA GLU A 21 -0.57 9.83 -16.34
C GLU A 21 -0.45 10.76 -15.11
N THR A 22 -0.29 10.20 -13.90
CA THR A 22 -0.34 10.97 -12.66
C THR A 22 1.05 11.41 -12.19
N ASP A 23 1.13 12.63 -11.64
CA ASP A 23 2.35 13.17 -11.04
C ASP A 23 2.90 12.27 -9.90
N GLN A 24 4.21 12.13 -9.84
CA GLN A 24 4.88 11.20 -8.91
C GLN A 24 4.62 11.56 -7.43
N LYS A 25 4.45 12.83 -7.07
CA LYS A 25 4.13 13.22 -5.69
C LYS A 25 2.70 12.86 -5.32
N ILE A 26 1.77 12.96 -6.27
CA ILE A 26 0.39 12.49 -6.08
C ILE A 26 0.38 10.97 -5.89
N LEU A 27 1.09 10.24 -6.75
CA LEU A 27 1.22 8.78 -6.65
C LEU A 27 1.85 8.34 -5.33
N ALA A 28 2.88 9.04 -4.86
CA ALA A 28 3.49 8.73 -3.57
C ALA A 28 2.56 9.02 -2.40
N ARG A 29 1.78 10.10 -2.45
CA ARG A 29 0.74 10.35 -1.45
C ARG A 29 -0.31 9.25 -1.46
N TRP A 30 -0.78 8.86 -2.64
CA TRP A 30 -1.72 7.75 -2.82
C TRP A 30 -1.16 6.43 -2.26
N ALA A 31 0.11 6.12 -2.54
CA ALA A 31 0.77 4.93 -2.02
C ALA A 31 0.89 4.92 -0.48
N ILE A 32 1.18 6.08 0.13
CA ILE A 32 1.17 6.24 1.59
C ILE A 32 -0.23 5.95 2.14
N ASP A 33 -1.26 6.55 1.54
CA ASP A 33 -2.64 6.43 2.03
C ASP A 33 -3.13 4.97 1.92
N CYS A 34 -2.74 4.24 0.86
CA CYS A 34 -3.00 2.80 0.74
C CYS A 34 -2.31 2.00 1.84
N ALA A 35 -1.03 2.27 2.11
CA ALA A 35 -0.26 1.54 3.12
C ALA A 35 -0.77 1.83 4.54
N GLU A 36 -1.19 3.06 4.84
CA GLU A 36 -1.71 3.45 6.15
C GLU A 36 -3.00 2.70 6.52
N ARG A 37 -3.83 2.31 5.54
CA ARG A 37 -5.06 1.53 5.79
C ARG A 37 -4.80 0.15 6.37
N VAL A 38 -3.66 -0.44 6.05
CA VAL A 38 -3.29 -1.80 6.46
C VAL A 38 -2.20 -1.84 7.51
N MET A 39 -1.54 -0.70 7.76
CA MET A 39 -0.54 -0.54 8.82
C MET A 39 -1.01 -1.04 10.21
N PRO A 40 -2.29 -0.89 10.63
CA PRO A 40 -2.74 -1.43 11.91
C PRO A 40 -2.54 -2.94 12.06
N TYR A 41 -2.64 -3.72 10.97
CA TYR A 41 -2.41 -5.17 11.01
C TYR A 41 -0.96 -5.49 11.36
N PHE A 42 -0.01 -4.77 10.77
CA PHE A 42 1.41 -4.90 11.10
C PHE A 42 1.70 -4.40 12.51
N ALA A 43 1.28 -3.17 12.83
CA ALA A 43 1.60 -2.50 14.09
C ALA A 43 1.03 -3.24 15.32
N LYS A 44 -0.12 -3.92 15.19
CA LYS A 44 -0.70 -4.74 16.25
C LYS A 44 0.16 -5.95 16.58
N GLN A 45 0.72 -6.61 15.57
CA GLN A 45 1.48 -7.84 15.74
C GLN A 45 2.98 -7.58 15.99
N TYR A 46 3.51 -6.50 15.42
CA TYR A 46 4.93 -6.11 15.48
C TYR A 46 5.10 -4.64 15.91
N PRO A 47 4.64 -4.24 17.11
CA PRO A 47 4.64 -2.84 17.54
C PRO A 47 6.03 -2.23 17.72
N LYS A 48 7.07 -3.06 17.88
CA LYS A 48 8.46 -2.61 18.05
C LYS A 48 9.21 -2.48 16.74
N ASP A 49 8.75 -3.11 15.66
CA ASP A 49 9.38 -2.99 14.36
C ASP A 49 8.92 -1.70 13.69
N ARG A 50 9.89 -0.85 13.37
CA ARG A 50 9.68 0.50 12.83
C ARG A 50 10.00 0.61 11.34
N ARG A 51 10.49 -0.48 10.72
CA ARG A 51 10.94 -0.46 9.32
C ARG A 51 9.82 -0.03 8.36
N PRO A 52 8.56 -0.52 8.47
CA PRO A 52 7.48 -0.05 7.59
C PRO A 52 7.12 1.43 7.79
N GLN A 53 7.09 1.91 9.04
CA GLN A 53 6.80 3.32 9.33
C GLN A 53 7.94 4.23 8.85
N GLN A 54 9.19 3.78 8.94
CA GLN A 54 10.35 4.50 8.41
C GLN A 54 10.31 4.61 6.87
N ALA A 55 9.83 3.58 6.17
CA ALA A 55 9.59 3.66 4.73
C ALA A 55 8.57 4.74 4.37
N LEU A 56 7.44 4.80 5.08
CA LEU A 56 6.43 5.85 4.88
C LEU A 56 6.96 7.24 5.24
N ALA A 57 7.73 7.37 6.33
CA ALA A 57 8.33 8.63 6.74
C ALA A 57 9.32 9.14 5.69
N THR A 58 10.12 8.25 5.10
CA THR A 58 11.05 8.57 4.00
C THR A 58 10.30 9.10 2.79
N LEU A 59 9.21 8.45 2.40
CA LEU A 59 8.39 8.89 1.27
C LEU A 59 7.71 10.24 1.53
N LYS A 60 7.20 10.46 2.76
CA LYS A 60 6.65 11.76 3.19
C LYS A 60 7.69 12.88 3.15
N ALA A 61 8.92 12.60 3.59
CA ALA A 61 10.01 13.57 3.56
C ALA A 61 10.36 13.98 2.13
N TRP A 62 10.39 13.03 1.19
CA TRP A 62 10.59 13.32 -0.23
C TRP A 62 9.46 14.18 -0.81
N ILE A 63 8.18 13.87 -0.53
CA ILE A 63 7.05 14.70 -1.02
C ILE A 63 7.21 16.15 -0.58
N LYS A 64 7.54 16.37 0.71
CA LYS A 64 7.68 17.69 1.32
C LYS A 64 8.88 18.47 0.78
N THR A 65 10.03 17.82 0.66
CA THR A 65 11.32 18.50 0.37
C THR A 65 11.70 18.48 -1.10
N GLY A 66 11.18 17.52 -1.87
CA GLY A 66 11.68 17.20 -3.21
C GLY A 66 13.05 16.54 -3.23
N VAL A 67 13.72 16.40 -2.09
CA VAL A 67 15.08 15.85 -1.99
C VAL A 67 15.01 14.33 -2.02
N PHE A 68 15.71 13.74 -2.99
CA PHE A 68 15.65 12.33 -3.30
C PHE A 68 17.05 11.75 -3.30
N THR A 69 17.29 10.74 -2.47
CA THR A 69 18.54 9.96 -2.54
C THR A 69 18.22 8.49 -2.75
N MET A 70 18.84 7.91 -3.78
CA MET A 70 18.56 6.52 -4.14
C MET A 70 18.98 5.53 -3.07
N ALA A 71 20.06 5.82 -2.35
CA ALA A 71 20.50 4.99 -1.24
C ALA A 71 19.46 4.95 -0.10
N VAL A 72 18.92 6.10 0.32
CA VAL A 72 17.95 6.16 1.42
C VAL A 72 16.65 5.46 1.04
N ILE A 73 16.13 5.71 -0.17
CA ILE A 73 14.85 5.14 -0.60
C ILE A 73 14.96 3.63 -0.82
N ARG A 74 16.05 3.15 -1.44
CA ARG A 74 16.28 1.70 -1.58
C ARG A 74 16.40 1.04 -0.22
N LYS A 75 17.17 1.62 0.70
CA LYS A 75 17.32 1.08 2.05
C LYS A 75 15.98 0.99 2.77
N ALA A 76 15.22 2.09 2.83
CA ALA A 76 13.94 2.11 3.52
C ALA A 76 12.93 1.12 2.90
N SER A 77 12.92 0.99 1.57
CA SER A 77 12.10 -0.01 0.87
C SER A 77 12.53 -1.44 1.23
N LEU A 78 13.82 -1.76 1.11
CA LEU A 78 14.36 -3.09 1.40
C LEU A 78 14.17 -3.49 2.86
N ASP A 79 14.36 -2.56 3.80
CA ASP A 79 14.15 -2.81 5.23
C ASP A 79 12.66 -3.14 5.52
N SER A 80 11.73 -2.41 4.90
CA SER A 80 10.29 -2.72 4.99
C SER A 80 9.95 -4.09 4.41
N HIS A 81 10.54 -4.44 3.26
CA HIS A 81 10.40 -5.77 2.66
C HIS A 81 10.99 -6.88 3.54
N ALA A 82 12.12 -6.63 4.20
CA ALA A 82 12.75 -7.57 5.11
C ALA A 82 11.86 -7.83 6.33
N ALA A 83 11.29 -6.78 6.93
CA ALA A 83 10.33 -6.89 8.02
C ALA A 83 9.17 -7.82 7.68
N ALA A 84 8.60 -7.67 6.48
CA ALA A 84 7.54 -8.54 6.00
C ALA A 84 7.98 -9.99 5.79
N ARG A 85 9.20 -10.21 5.29
CA ARG A 85 9.72 -11.57 5.06
C ARG A 85 10.02 -12.33 6.34
N GLU A 86 10.39 -11.62 7.40
CA GLU A 86 10.61 -12.20 8.73
C GLU A 86 9.30 -12.68 9.38
N ILE A 87 8.14 -12.24 8.87
CA ILE A 87 6.83 -12.79 9.23
C ILE A 87 6.69 -14.17 8.55
N GLY A 88 7.04 -15.22 9.27
CA GLY A 88 7.04 -16.60 8.77
C GLY A 88 5.65 -17.09 8.33
N GLU A 89 4.59 -16.58 8.94
CA GLU A 89 3.21 -16.94 8.60
C GLU A 89 2.63 -16.08 7.46
N ASP A 90 1.89 -16.71 6.55
CA ASP A 90 1.11 -15.97 5.55
C ASP A 90 -0.18 -15.42 6.18
N ASN A 91 -0.10 -14.20 6.71
CA ASN A 91 -1.17 -13.48 7.41
C ASN A 91 -1.25 -11.99 6.98
N ALA A 92 -2.20 -11.22 7.52
CA ALA A 92 -2.39 -9.82 7.15
C ALA A 92 -1.17 -8.92 7.42
N ALA A 93 -0.46 -9.12 8.55
CA ALA A 93 0.73 -8.35 8.90
C ALA A 93 1.84 -8.54 7.87
N ARG A 94 2.03 -9.77 7.38
CA ARG A 94 3.00 -10.08 6.31
C ARG A 94 2.79 -9.26 5.06
N HIS A 95 1.57 -8.82 4.74
CA HIS A 95 1.26 -8.08 3.52
C HIS A 95 0.97 -6.60 3.75
N ALA A 96 1.05 -6.09 4.98
CA ALA A 96 0.72 -4.70 5.32
C ALA A 96 1.84 -3.69 5.01
N TYR A 97 2.92 -4.11 4.34
CA TYR A 97 4.14 -3.32 4.15
C TYR A 97 4.20 -2.55 2.82
N GLY A 98 3.29 -2.83 1.88
CA GLY A 98 3.32 -2.26 0.54
C GLY A 98 2.10 -1.41 0.22
N ALA A 99 2.16 -0.76 -0.94
CA ALA A 99 1.08 0.10 -1.47
C ALA A 99 -0.16 -0.73 -1.88
N ALA A 100 -0.96 -0.23 -2.82
CA ALA A 100 -2.28 -0.75 -3.19
C ALA A 100 -2.47 -2.29 -3.19
N ILE A 101 -1.62 -3.04 -3.90
CA ILE A 101 -1.73 -4.50 -4.05
C ILE A 101 -1.48 -5.24 -2.72
N TYR A 102 -0.50 -4.78 -1.95
CA TYR A 102 -0.18 -5.35 -0.65
C TYR A 102 -1.27 -5.01 0.37
N ALA A 103 -1.87 -3.81 0.28
CA ALA A 103 -3.04 -3.48 1.07
C ALA A 103 -4.24 -4.42 0.81
N GLN A 104 -4.55 -4.70 -0.46
CA GLN A 104 -5.59 -5.67 -0.81
C GLN A 104 -5.30 -7.08 -0.26
N GLN A 105 -4.03 -7.51 -0.32
CA GLN A 105 -3.60 -8.79 0.23
C GLN A 105 -3.70 -8.88 1.75
N ALA A 106 -3.40 -7.80 2.46
CA ALA A 106 -3.55 -7.73 3.91
C ALA A 106 -5.03 -7.80 4.30
N ILE A 107 -5.90 -7.07 3.59
CA ILE A 107 -7.35 -7.09 3.81
C ILE A 107 -7.94 -8.48 3.54
N TYR A 108 -7.59 -9.11 2.41
CA TYR A 108 -8.03 -10.47 2.07
C TYR A 108 -7.75 -11.48 3.20
N ARG A 109 -6.59 -11.34 3.87
CA ARG A 109 -6.13 -12.23 4.94
C ARG A 109 -6.58 -11.81 6.34
N ALA A 110 -7.20 -10.64 6.47
CA ALA A 110 -7.73 -10.14 7.73
C ALA A 110 -9.21 -10.50 7.94
N VAL A 111 -9.94 -10.82 6.88
CA VAL A 111 -11.39 -11.09 6.90
C VAL A 111 -11.70 -12.57 6.67
N GLY A 112 -12.94 -12.98 6.94
CA GLY A 112 -13.41 -14.34 6.67
C GLY A 112 -13.47 -14.65 5.17
N VAL A 113 -13.42 -15.94 4.83
CA VAL A 113 -13.38 -16.41 3.44
C VAL A 113 -14.62 -15.95 2.65
N SER A 114 -15.77 -15.83 3.31
CA SER A 114 -17.03 -15.32 2.75
C SER A 114 -16.93 -13.85 2.36
N GLU A 115 -16.25 -13.01 3.15
CA GLU A 115 -16.15 -11.57 2.89
C GLU A 115 -14.93 -11.20 2.04
N ALA A 116 -13.93 -12.08 1.92
CA ALA A 116 -12.61 -11.75 1.38
C ALA A 116 -12.64 -11.11 -0.02
N ASN A 117 -13.46 -11.64 -0.94
CA ASN A 117 -13.59 -11.07 -2.27
C ASN A 117 -14.29 -9.70 -2.25
N SER A 118 -15.33 -9.55 -1.43
CA SER A 118 -16.06 -8.28 -1.30
C SER A 118 -15.20 -7.18 -0.67
N ALA A 119 -14.39 -7.53 0.35
CA ALA A 119 -13.49 -6.59 1.02
C ALA A 119 -12.34 -6.13 0.10
N VAL A 120 -11.81 -7.03 -0.73
CA VAL A 120 -10.80 -6.70 -1.74
C VAL A 120 -11.38 -5.80 -2.83
N THR A 121 -12.61 -6.06 -3.29
CA THR A 121 -13.29 -5.21 -4.27
C THR A 121 -13.57 -3.82 -3.68
N ALA A 122 -14.03 -3.75 -2.42
CA ALA A 122 -14.24 -2.48 -1.73
C ALA A 122 -12.94 -1.67 -1.59
N GLU A 123 -11.83 -2.33 -1.24
CA GLU A 123 -10.52 -1.70 -1.19
C GLU A 123 -10.07 -1.20 -2.56
N ARG A 124 -10.20 -2.01 -3.62
CA ARG A 124 -9.87 -1.60 -4.99
C ARG A 124 -10.67 -0.37 -5.42
N ASN A 125 -11.99 -0.37 -5.18
CA ASN A 125 -12.86 0.76 -5.51
C ASN A 125 -12.45 2.02 -4.74
N TRP A 126 -12.13 1.87 -3.45
CA TRP A 126 -11.60 2.98 -2.64
C TRP A 126 -10.28 3.51 -3.20
N GLN A 127 -9.34 2.63 -3.55
CA GLN A 127 -8.03 3.01 -4.11
C GLN A 127 -8.17 3.80 -5.40
N TYR A 128 -9.06 3.35 -6.30
CA TYR A 128 -9.36 4.05 -7.55
C TYR A 128 -9.96 5.44 -7.28
N GLN A 129 -11.05 5.51 -6.50
CA GLN A 129 -11.74 6.77 -6.22
C GLN A 129 -10.82 7.77 -5.51
N HIS A 130 -10.02 7.28 -4.55
CA HIS A 130 -9.07 8.12 -3.82
C HIS A 130 -8.00 8.73 -4.73
N LEU A 131 -7.51 7.97 -5.73
CA LEU A 131 -6.57 8.51 -6.71
C LEU A 131 -7.23 9.60 -7.56
N VAL A 132 -8.45 9.36 -8.04
CA VAL A 132 -9.24 10.36 -8.79
C VAL A 132 -9.44 11.63 -7.96
N ASP A 133 -9.77 11.50 -6.68
CA ASP A 133 -9.99 12.61 -5.76
C ASP A 133 -8.69 13.41 -5.49
N LEU A 134 -7.54 12.74 -5.39
CA LEU A 134 -6.26 13.42 -5.23
C LEU A 134 -5.88 14.22 -6.49
N ILE A 135 -6.14 13.66 -7.67
CA ILE A 135 -5.89 14.32 -8.96
C ILE A 135 -6.80 15.53 -9.11
N SER A 136 -8.09 15.40 -8.81
CA SER A 136 -9.05 16.51 -8.91
C SER A 136 -8.68 17.65 -7.97
N LYS A 137 -8.37 17.35 -6.70
CA LYS A 137 -7.89 18.34 -5.72
C LYS A 137 -6.61 19.06 -6.16
N MET A 138 -5.72 18.38 -6.89
CA MET A 138 -4.52 19.04 -7.39
C MET A 138 -4.82 19.99 -8.56
N ARG A 139 -5.72 19.59 -9.46
CA ARG A 139 -6.15 20.43 -10.58
C ARG A 139 -6.89 21.69 -10.10
N SER A 140 -7.68 21.61 -9.04
CA SER A 140 -8.40 22.77 -8.46
C SER A 140 -7.51 23.74 -7.67
N LYS A 141 -6.26 23.37 -7.36
CA LYS A 141 -5.29 24.21 -6.62
C LYS A 141 -4.25 24.89 -7.51
N LYS A 142 -4.23 24.57 -8.80
CA LYS A 142 -3.42 25.23 -9.83
C LYS A 142 -4.21 26.39 -10.42
#